data_AF-A0A818LPM3-F1
#
_entry.id   AF-A0A818LPM3-F1
#
_cell.length_a   1.000
_cell.length_b   1.000
_cell.length_c   1.000
_cell.angle_alpha   90.00
_cell.angle_beta   90.00
_cell.angle_gamma   90.00
#
_symmetry.space_group_name_H-M   'P 1'
#
loop_
_entity.id
_entity.type
_entity.pdbx_description
1 polymer ?
#
loop_
_entity_poly.entity_id
_entity_poly.type
_entity_poly.pdbx_seq_one_letter_code
_entity_poly.pdbx_strand_id
1 'polypeptide(L)'
;MMFNIFIVFAFYLVSINGHGYLFDPVARSSAWLIDPSFKECCTYSSHMEMFCGGVGHQWNTNGGKCGICGEPYDRTIKLFEKGGAKYTGKIVKTYNQGEQIDVQVKLSANHQGHFEFRLCNVDNTPNSDATQECLDRYLLTIANTDSTRYRDVVKHGSDTITVRVQLPLDVSCHHCVFQWKYTTGNNWGRDSATNKSGPGLGRENETFMGCSDITILANIPSTTVPPIISTSTTTTTSSSTLRSAKRGSIKPTQRWPALTTQRWSVLSTERWSMLSIKYSSVPSAKQSAVLTTIISSSPTTTTTTMSMTTTHSPVRISPWSALLVAYQRGDDVIYSGIKYRCVTSHRSYAGAEPGLLTWALWRKLE
;
A
#
# COMPACT_ATOMS: atom_id res chain seq x y z
N MET A 1 19.29 17.98 66.93
CA MET A 1 18.18 18.19 65.99
C MET A 1 18.66 17.75 64.61
N MET A 2 18.46 16.47 64.23
CA MET A 2 18.90 15.94 62.94
C MET A 2 17.72 15.96 61.98
N PHE A 3 17.80 16.80 60.94
CA PHE A 3 16.83 16.82 59.85
C PHE A 3 17.14 15.66 58.90
N ASN A 4 16.29 14.62 58.92
CA ASN A 4 16.30 13.58 57.90
C ASN A 4 15.67 14.14 56.62
N ILE A 5 16.50 14.43 55.62
CA ILE A 5 16.06 14.78 54.27
C ILE A 5 15.70 13.47 53.56
N PHE A 6 14.41 13.16 53.49
CA PHE A 6 13.90 12.11 52.60
C PHE A 6 13.90 12.65 51.16
N ILE A 7 14.88 12.24 50.35
CA ILE A 7 14.87 12.47 48.91
C ILE A 7 13.90 11.45 48.30
N VAL A 8 12.67 11.90 47.99
CA VAL A 8 11.72 11.13 47.19
C VAL A 8 12.15 11.21 45.73
N PHE A 9 12.86 10.18 45.26
CA PHE A 9 13.09 9.99 43.83
C PHE A 9 11.76 9.62 43.16
N ALA A 10 11.07 10.61 42.59
CA ALA A 10 9.96 10.38 41.70
C ALA A 10 10.52 9.72 40.42
N PHE A 11 10.46 8.39 40.36
CA PHE A 11 10.65 7.65 39.12
C PHE A 11 9.49 8.01 38.19
N TYR A 12 9.69 9.03 37.36
CA TYR A 12 8.91 9.19 36.15
C TYR A 12 9.19 7.96 35.29
N LEU A 13 8.25 7.00 35.30
CA LEU A 13 8.18 5.94 34.31
C LEU A 13 7.87 6.61 32.97
N VAL A 14 8.92 7.12 32.31
CA VAL A 14 8.85 7.45 30.89
C VAL A 14 8.74 6.10 30.21
N SER A 15 7.53 5.69 29.85
CA SER A 15 7.32 4.59 28.92
C SER A 15 7.97 5.01 27.61
N ILE A 16 9.22 4.60 27.40
CA ILE A 16 9.93 4.82 26.15
C ILE A 16 9.29 3.87 25.15
N ASN A 17 8.21 4.31 24.50
CA ASN A 17 7.49 3.48 23.54
C ASN A 17 8.27 3.49 22.21
N GLY A 18 9.36 2.73 22.20
CA GLY A 18 10.24 2.57 21.05
C GLY A 18 9.65 1.66 20.00
N HIS A 19 9.34 2.18 18.81
CA HIS A 19 8.50 1.51 17.81
C HIS A 19 8.84 1.99 16.38
N GLY A 20 8.10 1.53 15.36
CA GLY A 20 8.27 1.98 13.99
C GLY A 20 7.08 1.76 13.08
N TYR A 21 7.00 2.49 11.97
CA TYR A 21 6.01 2.27 10.92
C TYR A 21 6.57 2.60 9.54
N LEU A 22 6.00 1.98 8.52
CA LEU A 22 6.26 2.30 7.12
C LEU A 22 5.59 3.64 6.79
N PHE A 23 6.42 4.65 6.53
CA PHE A 23 6.03 6.04 6.34
C PHE A 23 5.72 6.34 4.86
N ASP A 24 6.50 5.80 3.93
CA ASP A 24 6.30 6.00 2.49
C ASP A 24 6.72 4.74 1.70
N PRO A 25 5.82 4.07 0.96
CA PRO A 25 4.37 4.33 0.87
C PRO A 25 3.71 4.14 2.24
N VAL A 26 2.81 5.04 2.65
CA VAL A 26 2.31 5.03 4.05
C VAL A 26 1.54 3.76 4.39
N ALA A 27 1.82 3.17 5.55
CA ALA A 27 1.10 1.99 6.04
C ALA A 27 -0.38 2.30 6.30
N ARG A 28 -1.27 1.33 6.08
CA ARG A 28 -2.70 1.40 6.39
C ARG A 28 -2.96 1.86 7.84
N SER A 29 -2.15 1.38 8.79
CA SER A 29 -2.24 1.75 10.22
C SER A 29 -1.94 3.22 10.50
N SER A 30 -1.14 3.85 9.63
CA SER A 30 -0.57 5.19 9.82
C SER A 30 -1.05 6.20 8.77
N ALA A 31 -1.86 5.79 7.80
CA ALA A 31 -2.30 6.63 6.68
C ALA A 31 -3.03 7.90 7.14
N TRP A 32 -3.76 7.84 8.25
CA TRP A 32 -4.47 8.97 8.87
C TRP A 32 -3.55 10.12 9.33
N LEU A 33 -2.26 9.86 9.52
CA LEU A 33 -1.28 10.90 9.86
C LEU A 33 -0.96 11.82 8.69
N ILE A 34 -1.06 11.31 7.47
CA ILE A 34 -0.59 11.99 6.26
C ILE A 34 -1.77 12.41 5.38
N ASP A 35 -2.80 11.56 5.27
CA ASP A 35 -3.98 11.82 4.46
C ASP A 35 -5.23 12.00 5.33
N PRO A 36 -5.79 13.23 5.40
CA PRO A 36 -6.98 13.54 6.20
C PRO A 36 -8.20 12.68 5.87
N SER A 37 -8.31 12.12 4.67
CA SER A 37 -9.44 11.25 4.30
C SER A 37 -9.48 9.93 5.08
N PHE A 38 -8.39 9.55 5.74
CA PHE A 38 -8.35 8.39 6.63
C PHE A 38 -8.69 8.74 8.09
N LYS A 39 -8.80 10.02 8.46
CA LYS A 39 -8.99 10.40 9.88
C LYS A 39 -10.29 9.86 10.47
N GLU A 40 -11.39 9.95 9.73
CA GLU A 40 -12.71 9.56 10.22
C GLU A 40 -12.84 8.04 10.44
N CYS A 41 -12.38 7.22 9.50
CA CYS A 41 -12.48 5.76 9.61
C CYS A 41 -11.35 5.12 10.41
N CYS A 42 -10.14 5.67 10.31
CA CYS A 42 -8.94 4.85 10.37
C CYS A 42 -7.88 5.39 11.34
N THR A 43 -8.21 6.44 12.11
CA THR A 43 -7.36 6.89 13.23
C THR A 43 -7.08 5.74 14.18
N TYR A 44 -5.81 5.56 14.55
CA TYR A 44 -5.34 4.49 15.41
C TYR A 44 -4.10 4.93 16.18
N SER A 45 -4.22 5.06 17.50
CA SER A 45 -3.14 5.57 18.37
C SER A 45 -1.94 4.63 18.46
N SER A 46 -2.19 3.32 18.36
CA SER A 46 -1.16 2.27 18.41
C SER A 46 -0.56 1.96 17.03
N HIS A 47 -0.58 2.91 16.10
CA HIS A 47 -0.15 2.68 14.71
C HIS A 47 1.33 2.30 14.55
N MET A 48 2.17 2.60 15.54
CA MET A 48 3.57 2.17 15.57
C MET A 48 3.77 0.80 16.26
N GLU A 49 2.73 0.26 16.91
CA GLU A 49 2.74 -1.01 17.67
C GLU A 49 2.21 -2.17 16.82
N MET A 50 2.53 -2.16 15.52
CA MET A 50 2.17 -3.23 14.58
C MET A 50 3.18 -4.38 14.67
N PHE A 51 3.36 -4.88 15.90
CA PHE A 51 4.40 -5.77 16.37
C PHE A 51 3.98 -7.23 16.61
N CYS A 52 2.99 -7.71 15.87
CA CYS A 52 2.50 -9.09 15.91
C CYS A 52 1.91 -9.54 17.26
N GLY A 53 1.54 -8.58 18.13
CA GLY A 53 1.10 -8.83 19.50
C GLY A 53 2.24 -8.97 20.52
N GLY A 54 3.47 -8.63 20.12
CA GLY A 54 4.68 -8.76 20.94
C GLY A 54 5.36 -10.11 20.78
N VAL A 55 6.66 -10.16 21.10
CA VAL A 55 7.54 -11.32 20.88
C VAL A 55 6.99 -12.62 21.46
N GLY A 56 6.50 -12.60 22.71
CA GLY A 56 5.98 -13.79 23.37
C GLY A 56 4.74 -14.36 22.68
N HIS A 57 3.81 -13.49 22.28
CA HIS A 57 2.59 -13.90 21.60
C HIS A 57 2.88 -14.40 20.18
N GLN A 58 3.76 -13.72 19.45
CA GLN A 58 4.19 -14.13 18.12
C GLN A 58 4.82 -15.52 18.15
N TRP A 59 5.81 -15.75 19.01
CA TRP A 59 6.63 -16.96 18.96
C TRP A 59 6.06 -18.13 19.76
N ASN A 60 5.52 -17.88 20.96
CA ASN A 60 5.03 -18.96 21.84
C ASN A 60 3.60 -19.38 21.50
N THR A 61 2.74 -18.43 21.13
CA THR A 61 1.33 -18.71 20.80
C THR A 61 1.14 -18.96 19.31
N ASN A 62 1.69 -18.08 18.47
CA ASN A 62 1.43 -18.06 17.03
C ASN A 62 2.50 -18.77 16.17
N GLY A 63 3.48 -19.42 16.78
CA GLY A 63 4.51 -20.18 16.07
C GLY A 63 5.35 -19.32 15.11
N GLY A 64 5.59 -18.05 15.46
CA GLY A 64 6.32 -17.07 14.67
C GLY A 64 5.45 -16.28 13.67
N LYS A 65 4.18 -16.64 13.52
CA LYS A 65 3.27 -16.01 12.56
C LYS A 65 2.79 -14.64 13.03
N CYS A 66 2.51 -13.79 12.06
CA CYS A 66 2.01 -12.42 12.24
C CYS A 66 0.92 -12.14 11.21
N GLY A 67 -0.01 -11.22 11.50
CA GLY A 67 -0.86 -10.64 10.47
C GLY A 67 -0.01 -9.88 9.46
N ILE A 68 -0.41 -9.84 8.19
CA ILE A 68 0.39 -9.24 7.13
C ILE A 68 0.64 -7.74 7.40
N CYS A 69 -0.30 -7.08 8.07
CA CYS A 69 -0.22 -5.68 8.47
C CYS A 69 0.37 -5.47 9.87
N GLY A 70 0.76 -6.52 10.60
CA GLY A 70 1.40 -6.44 11.92
C GLY A 70 0.51 -6.65 13.14
N GLU A 71 -0.77 -6.98 12.92
CA GLU A 71 -1.66 -7.39 14.01
C GLU A 71 -1.34 -8.84 14.48
N PRO A 72 -1.77 -9.25 15.69
CA PRO A 72 -1.64 -10.63 16.13
C PRO A 72 -2.25 -11.61 15.12
N TYR A 73 -1.54 -12.69 14.81
CA TYR A 73 -1.96 -13.65 13.78
C TYR A 73 -3.30 -14.33 14.10
N ASP A 74 -3.51 -14.68 15.35
CA ASP A 74 -4.72 -15.31 15.91
C ASP A 74 -5.89 -14.33 16.14
N ARG A 75 -5.70 -13.04 15.85
CA ARG A 75 -6.81 -12.07 15.93
C ARG A 75 -7.91 -12.45 14.93
N THR A 76 -9.12 -12.69 15.43
CA THR A 76 -10.31 -13.08 14.65
C THR A 76 -10.64 -12.09 13.54
N ILE A 77 -10.58 -10.79 13.83
CA ILE A 77 -10.77 -9.72 12.85
C ILE A 77 -9.57 -8.78 12.95
N LYS A 78 -8.78 -8.74 11.89
CA LYS A 78 -7.67 -7.79 11.74
C LYS A 78 -8.22 -6.51 11.16
N LEU A 79 -7.94 -5.38 11.80
CA LEU A 79 -8.51 -4.07 11.48
C LEU A 79 -8.06 -3.56 10.12
N PHE A 80 -6.81 -3.82 9.75
CA PHE A 80 -6.17 -3.23 8.57
C PHE A 80 -6.02 -4.19 7.39
N GLU A 81 -6.37 -5.46 7.58
CA GLU A 81 -6.52 -6.40 6.47
C GLU A 81 -7.93 -6.28 5.86
N LYS A 82 -8.09 -6.68 4.59
CA LYS A 82 -9.36 -6.58 3.87
C LYS A 82 -10.49 -7.27 4.63
N GLY A 83 -11.61 -6.53 4.79
CA GLY A 83 -12.74 -6.94 5.63
C GLY A 83 -12.65 -6.40 7.07
N GLY A 84 -11.52 -5.85 7.48
CA GLY A 84 -11.34 -5.13 8.72
C GLY A 84 -11.99 -3.74 8.73
N ALA A 85 -12.40 -3.28 9.90
CA ALA A 85 -13.11 -2.01 10.08
C ALA A 85 -12.28 -0.75 9.72
N LYS A 86 -10.96 -0.87 9.57
CA LYS A 86 -10.05 0.23 9.20
C LYS A 86 -9.38 0.03 7.84
N TYR A 87 -9.76 -1.02 7.11
CA TYR A 87 -9.30 -1.23 5.75
C TYR A 87 -10.11 -0.37 4.78
N THR A 88 -9.43 0.42 3.94
CA THR A 88 -10.07 1.26 2.91
C THR A 88 -9.80 0.78 1.49
N GLY A 89 -8.70 0.05 1.27
CA GLY A 89 -8.20 -0.32 -0.06
C GLY A 89 -7.77 0.87 -0.91
N LYS A 90 -7.63 2.07 -0.32
CA LYS A 90 -7.27 3.28 -1.07
C LYS A 90 -5.80 3.24 -1.46
N ILE A 91 -5.53 3.39 -2.76
CA ILE A 91 -4.17 3.50 -3.30
C ILE A 91 -3.48 4.75 -2.76
N VAL A 92 -2.36 4.57 -2.06
CA VAL A 92 -1.58 5.66 -1.46
C VAL A 92 -0.41 6.11 -2.34
N LYS A 93 0.02 5.27 -3.29
CA LYS A 93 1.13 5.61 -4.20
C LYS A 93 1.03 4.81 -5.50
N THR A 94 1.53 5.41 -6.59
CA THR A 94 1.62 4.78 -7.91
C THR A 94 3.07 4.81 -8.38
N TYR A 95 3.55 3.68 -8.88
CA TYR A 95 4.89 3.50 -9.41
C TYR A 95 4.83 2.89 -10.82
N ASN A 96 5.96 2.85 -11.50
CA ASN A 96 6.12 2.12 -12.74
C ASN A 96 6.73 0.74 -12.49
N GLN A 97 6.36 -0.22 -13.32
CA GLN A 97 6.96 -1.55 -13.34
C GLN A 97 8.48 -1.45 -13.49
N GLY A 98 9.21 -2.21 -12.66
CA GLY A 98 10.66 -2.20 -12.65
C GLY A 98 11.32 -0.93 -12.11
N GLU A 99 10.56 0.01 -11.53
CA GLU A 99 11.12 1.24 -10.95
C GLU A 99 11.95 0.94 -9.68
N GLN A 100 13.08 1.63 -9.52
CA GLN A 100 13.76 1.72 -8.22
C GLN A 100 13.10 2.83 -7.40
N ILE A 101 12.53 2.45 -6.27
CA ILE A 101 11.73 3.37 -5.44
C ILE A 101 12.43 3.63 -4.11
N ASP A 102 12.31 4.86 -3.61
CA ASP A 102 12.73 5.22 -2.26
C ASP A 102 11.58 4.94 -1.28
N VAL A 103 11.85 4.07 -0.32
CA VAL A 103 10.92 3.65 0.75
C VAL A 103 11.38 4.25 2.06
N GLN A 104 10.47 4.84 2.82
CA GLN A 104 10.80 5.48 4.09
C GLN A 104 10.14 4.74 5.25
N VAL A 105 10.94 4.42 6.25
CA VAL A 105 10.52 3.79 7.51
C VAL A 105 10.85 4.74 8.64
N LYS A 106 9.86 5.09 9.47
CA LYS A 106 10.08 5.93 10.65
C LYS A 106 10.20 5.07 11.89
N LEU A 107 11.32 5.19 12.62
CA LEU A 107 11.55 4.55 13.91
C LEU A 107 11.59 5.61 15.03
N SER A 108 10.87 5.37 16.13
CA SER A 108 11.04 6.11 17.39
C SER A 108 12.06 5.45 18.31
N ALA A 109 12.33 4.15 18.13
CA ALA A 109 13.51 3.49 18.67
C ALA A 109 14.04 2.45 17.69
N ASN A 110 15.36 2.36 17.63
CA ASN A 110 16.05 1.41 16.78
C ASN A 110 16.48 0.20 17.59
N HIS A 111 15.89 -0.95 17.26
CA HIS A 111 16.15 -2.22 17.91
C HIS A 111 17.14 -3.10 17.12
N GLN A 112 17.99 -2.47 16.27
CA GLN A 112 18.96 -3.14 15.39
C GLN A 112 18.30 -4.15 14.44
N GLY A 113 19.03 -5.11 13.87
CA GLY A 113 18.42 -6.14 13.02
C GLY A 113 18.39 -5.74 11.54
N HIS A 114 17.23 -5.89 10.88
CA HIS A 114 17.12 -5.61 9.44
C HIS A 114 15.69 -5.39 8.94
N PHE A 115 15.56 -4.63 7.86
CA PHE A 115 14.31 -4.51 7.11
C PHE A 115 14.26 -5.47 5.92
N GLU A 116 13.06 -5.94 5.59
CA GLU A 116 12.70 -6.66 4.37
C GLU A 116 11.46 -6.00 3.77
N PHE A 117 11.36 -6.02 2.44
CA PHE A 117 10.24 -5.43 1.70
C PHE A 117 9.66 -6.46 0.75
N ARG A 118 8.34 -6.53 0.66
CA ARG A 118 7.62 -7.52 -0.14
C ARG A 118 6.50 -6.89 -0.93
N LEU A 119 6.07 -7.57 -1.97
CA LEU A 119 4.98 -7.14 -2.84
C LEU A 119 4.03 -8.30 -3.13
N CYS A 120 2.73 -8.00 -3.22
CA CYS A 120 1.73 -8.95 -3.69
C CYS A 120 0.76 -8.25 -4.63
N ASN A 121 0.54 -8.80 -5.82
CA ASN A 121 -0.55 -8.39 -6.70
C ASN A 121 -1.85 -9.06 -6.25
N VAL A 122 -2.88 -8.25 -5.95
CA VAL A 122 -4.20 -8.73 -5.48
C VAL A 122 -5.34 -8.49 -6.48
N ASP A 123 -5.04 -8.12 -7.73
CA ASP A 123 -6.04 -7.84 -8.78
C ASP A 123 -6.97 -9.04 -9.03
N ASN A 124 -6.42 -10.25 -8.99
CA ASN A 124 -7.16 -11.50 -9.23
C ASN A 124 -7.80 -12.08 -7.96
N THR A 125 -7.74 -11.36 -6.84
CA THR A 125 -8.31 -11.78 -5.56
C THR A 125 -9.21 -10.68 -4.98
N PRO A 126 -10.30 -10.31 -5.68
CA PRO A 126 -11.09 -9.12 -5.35
C PRO A 126 -11.83 -9.21 -4.02
N ASN A 127 -11.97 -10.41 -3.43
CA ASN A 127 -12.63 -10.64 -2.15
C ASN A 127 -11.68 -11.06 -1.01
N SER A 128 -10.37 -11.06 -1.24
CA SER A 128 -9.38 -11.32 -0.19
C SER A 128 -8.26 -10.28 -0.22
N ASP A 129 -7.55 -10.16 0.88
CA ASP A 129 -6.30 -9.40 0.93
C ASP A 129 -5.14 -10.24 0.39
N ALA A 130 -3.94 -9.65 0.41
CA ALA A 130 -2.71 -10.41 0.24
C ALA A 130 -2.56 -11.48 1.33
N THR A 131 -1.93 -12.60 0.96
CA THR A 131 -1.46 -13.60 1.92
C THR A 131 0.06 -13.49 2.08
N GLN A 132 0.61 -14.02 3.18
CA GLN A 132 2.06 -14.02 3.36
C GLN A 132 2.75 -14.83 2.24
N GLU A 133 2.13 -15.91 1.77
CA GLU A 133 2.63 -16.70 0.63
C GLU A 133 2.66 -15.89 -0.67
N CYS A 134 1.72 -14.96 -0.86
CA CYS A 134 1.76 -14.05 -2.00
C CYS A 134 2.91 -13.05 -1.88
N LEU A 135 3.07 -12.45 -0.70
CA LEU A 135 4.11 -11.47 -0.41
C LEU A 135 5.51 -12.08 -0.52
N ASP A 136 5.68 -13.31 -0.06
CA ASP A 136 6.96 -14.03 -0.10
C ASP A 136 7.39 -14.42 -1.53
N ARG A 137 6.47 -14.37 -2.52
CA ARG A 137 6.84 -14.55 -3.94
C ARG A 137 7.65 -13.39 -4.50
N TYR A 138 7.47 -12.18 -3.96
CA TYR A 138 8.20 -10.99 -4.40
C TYR A 138 8.88 -10.31 -3.21
N LEU A 139 9.87 -10.99 -2.63
CA LEU A 139 10.83 -10.38 -1.71
C LEU A 139 11.76 -9.45 -2.50
N LEU A 140 11.67 -8.16 -2.24
CA LEU A 140 12.36 -7.13 -3.02
C LEU A 140 13.84 -7.01 -2.64
N THR A 141 14.67 -6.73 -3.64
CA THR A 141 16.10 -6.46 -3.42
C THR A 141 16.32 -5.00 -3.06
N ILE A 142 17.30 -4.76 -2.20
CA ILE A 142 17.82 -3.43 -1.93
C ILE A 142 18.60 -3.00 -3.16
N ALA A 143 18.24 -1.86 -3.74
CA ALA A 143 18.73 -1.42 -5.02
C ALA A 143 20.27 -1.31 -5.03
N ASN A 144 20.86 -1.70 -6.16
CA ASN A 144 22.32 -1.74 -6.36
C ASN A 144 23.05 -2.71 -5.40
N THR A 145 22.33 -3.70 -4.86
CA THR A 145 22.90 -4.80 -4.07
C THR A 145 22.20 -6.10 -4.45
N ASP A 146 22.79 -7.24 -4.08
CA ASP A 146 22.17 -8.56 -4.19
C ASP A 146 21.41 -8.97 -2.90
N SER A 147 21.25 -8.05 -1.95
CA SER A 147 20.61 -8.32 -0.66
C SER A 147 19.12 -8.01 -0.69
N THR A 148 18.33 -8.85 -0.04
CA THR A 148 16.91 -8.59 0.29
C THR A 148 16.73 -8.03 1.70
N ARG A 149 17.82 -7.88 2.44
CA ARG A 149 17.85 -7.42 3.83
C ARG A 149 18.64 -6.14 3.95
N TYR A 150 17.98 -5.07 4.36
CA TYR A 150 18.65 -3.82 4.70
C TYR A 150 19.15 -3.89 6.15
N ARG A 151 20.44 -4.21 6.32
CA ARG A 151 21.11 -4.34 7.64
C ARG A 151 21.69 -3.03 8.15
N ASP A 152 21.80 -2.03 7.28
CA ASP A 152 22.33 -0.72 7.65
C ASP A 152 21.42 0.04 8.61
N VAL A 153 20.22 -0.48 8.93
CA VAL A 153 19.38 -0.01 10.04
C VAL A 153 20.17 0.15 11.33
N VAL A 154 21.16 -0.70 11.60
CA VAL A 154 22.01 -0.61 12.82
C VAL A 154 22.83 0.67 12.92
N LYS A 155 23.00 1.41 11.82
CA LYS A 155 23.74 2.68 11.75
C LYS A 155 22.86 3.88 12.11
N HIS A 156 21.56 3.69 12.28
CA HIS A 156 20.58 4.75 12.52
C HIS A 156 20.16 4.83 13.98
N GLY A 157 19.67 6.00 14.40
CA GLY A 157 19.00 6.19 15.69
C GLY A 157 17.47 6.13 15.56
N SER A 158 16.78 6.95 16.36
CA SER A 158 15.38 7.31 16.11
C SER A 158 15.33 8.27 14.92
N ASP A 159 14.97 7.78 13.75
CA ASP A 159 15.03 8.54 12.49
C ASP A 159 14.00 8.06 11.46
N THR A 160 13.83 8.82 10.39
CA THR A 160 13.22 8.37 9.14
C THR A 160 14.30 7.81 8.22
N ILE A 161 14.32 6.50 8.08
CA ILE A 161 15.31 5.76 7.31
C ILE A 161 14.78 5.57 5.89
N THR A 162 15.54 6.06 4.90
CA THR A 162 15.25 5.85 3.48
C THR A 162 16.01 4.64 2.95
N VAL A 163 15.30 3.73 2.30
CA VAL A 163 15.85 2.52 1.67
C VAL A 163 15.38 2.48 0.24
N ARG A 164 16.32 2.40 -0.71
CA ARG A 164 15.98 2.22 -2.12
C ARG A 164 15.79 0.74 -2.42
N VAL A 165 14.65 0.36 -2.99
CA VAL A 165 14.34 -1.03 -3.36
C VAL A 165 13.98 -1.14 -4.83
N GLN A 166 14.23 -2.30 -5.42
CA GLN A 166 13.92 -2.60 -6.81
C GLN A 166 12.54 -3.26 -6.90
N LEU A 167 11.57 -2.63 -7.58
CA LEU A 167 10.31 -3.29 -7.92
C LEU A 167 10.55 -4.39 -8.99
N PRO A 168 9.74 -5.47 -9.01
CA PRO A 168 9.90 -6.53 -10.00
C PRO A 168 9.69 -5.99 -11.42
N LEU A 169 10.50 -6.49 -12.36
CA LEU A 169 10.47 -6.06 -13.76
C LEU A 169 9.22 -6.56 -14.51
N ASP A 170 8.57 -7.60 -14.00
CA ASP A 170 7.49 -8.36 -14.61
C ASP A 170 6.17 -8.24 -13.83
N VAL A 171 6.11 -7.39 -12.79
CA VAL A 171 4.89 -7.15 -12.02
C VAL A 171 4.31 -5.78 -12.34
N SER A 172 3.05 -5.78 -12.77
CA SER A 172 2.16 -4.63 -12.79
C SER A 172 0.84 -5.00 -12.11
N CYS A 173 0.17 -4.04 -11.50
CA CYS A 173 -1.07 -4.27 -10.76
C CYS A 173 -1.86 -2.98 -10.61
N HIS A 174 -3.19 -3.08 -10.68
CA HIS A 174 -4.07 -1.98 -10.27
C HIS A 174 -4.05 -1.80 -8.76
N HIS A 175 -4.03 -2.93 -8.03
CA HIS A 175 -3.94 -2.99 -6.59
C HIS A 175 -2.88 -4.01 -6.19
N CYS A 176 -1.78 -3.50 -5.64
CA CYS A 176 -0.77 -4.28 -4.95
C CYS A 176 -0.75 -3.95 -3.46
N VAL A 177 -0.39 -4.95 -2.66
CA VAL A 177 -0.01 -4.77 -1.26
C VAL A 177 1.51 -4.75 -1.17
N PHE A 178 2.06 -3.62 -0.72
CA PHE A 178 3.47 -3.46 -0.39
C PHE A 178 3.65 -3.67 1.11
N GLN A 179 4.51 -4.60 1.53
CA GLN A 179 4.75 -4.91 2.93
C GLN A 179 6.18 -4.55 3.32
N TRP A 180 6.31 -3.80 4.41
CA TRP A 180 7.54 -3.68 5.18
C TRP A 180 7.50 -4.67 6.35
N LYS A 181 8.62 -5.33 6.59
CA LYS A 181 8.88 -6.14 7.76
C LYS A 181 10.18 -5.68 8.39
N TYR A 182 10.16 -5.46 9.69
CA TYR A 182 11.32 -5.20 10.50
C TYR A 182 11.51 -6.31 11.52
N THR A 183 12.57 -7.08 11.38
CA THR A 183 13.00 -8.04 12.40
C THR A 183 14.10 -7.40 13.21
N THR A 184 13.84 -7.22 14.51
CA THR A 184 14.79 -6.60 15.43
C THR A 184 16.02 -7.50 15.66
N GLY A 185 17.06 -6.95 16.27
CA GLY A 185 18.34 -7.63 16.50
C GLY A 185 18.87 -7.48 17.92
N ASN A 186 18.05 -7.00 18.86
CA ASN A 186 18.44 -6.75 20.24
C ASN A 186 17.99 -7.86 21.21
N ASN A 187 17.09 -8.76 20.80
CA ASN A 187 16.68 -9.88 21.64
C ASN A 187 17.82 -10.89 21.74
N TRP A 188 18.06 -11.41 22.95
CA TRP A 188 19.01 -12.49 23.12
C TRP A 188 18.41 -13.80 22.65
N GLY A 189 19.13 -14.52 21.79
CA GLY A 189 18.71 -15.86 21.40
C GLY A 189 19.89 -16.76 21.05
N ARG A 190 19.57 -17.98 20.63
CA ARG A 190 20.54 -18.98 20.21
C ARG A 190 20.29 -19.35 18.76
N ASP A 191 21.32 -19.24 17.94
CA ASP A 191 21.30 -19.68 16.56
C ASP A 191 21.32 -21.22 16.52
N SER A 192 20.32 -21.82 15.88
CA SER A 192 20.14 -23.27 15.86
C SER A 192 21.15 -24.00 14.98
N ALA A 193 21.76 -23.32 14.00
CA ALA A 193 22.73 -23.92 13.10
C ALA A 193 24.14 -23.93 13.71
N THR A 194 24.51 -22.88 14.44
CA THR A 194 25.85 -22.66 14.97
C THR A 194 25.95 -22.86 16.48
N ASN A 195 24.83 -23.01 17.19
CA ASN A 195 24.72 -23.07 18.66
C ASN A 195 25.28 -21.84 19.40
N LYS A 196 25.58 -20.76 18.70
CA LYS A 196 26.04 -19.50 19.31
C LYS A 196 24.88 -18.75 19.92
N SER A 197 25.13 -18.07 21.03
CA SER A 197 24.17 -17.21 21.71
C SER A 197 24.63 -15.76 21.69
N GLY A 198 23.68 -14.85 21.53
CA GLY A 198 23.96 -13.43 21.39
C GLY A 198 22.73 -12.62 21.00
N PRO A 199 22.85 -11.28 20.99
CA PRO A 199 21.78 -10.40 20.55
C PRO A 199 21.49 -10.62 19.05
N GLY A 200 20.22 -10.66 18.68
CA GLY A 200 19.75 -10.84 17.32
C GLY A 200 19.94 -12.26 16.77
N LEU A 201 20.51 -13.16 17.57
CA LEU A 201 20.64 -14.57 17.21
C LEU A 201 19.36 -15.34 17.53
N GLY A 202 19.13 -16.44 16.81
CA GLY A 202 17.92 -17.23 16.94
C GLY A 202 16.72 -16.61 16.25
N ARG A 203 15.61 -17.36 16.26
CA ARG A 203 14.41 -16.97 15.52
C ARG A 203 13.57 -15.92 16.25
N GLU A 204 13.64 -15.85 17.58
CA GLU A 204 12.66 -15.20 18.46
C GLU A 204 12.92 -13.69 18.66
N ASN A 205 13.10 -12.99 17.54
CA ASN A 205 13.19 -11.53 17.52
C ASN A 205 11.80 -10.91 17.39
N GLU A 206 11.62 -9.73 17.98
CA GLU A 206 10.41 -8.94 17.76
C GLU A 206 10.29 -8.55 16.28
N THR A 207 9.06 -8.50 15.79
CA THR A 207 8.78 -8.18 14.39
C THR A 207 7.78 -7.05 14.32
N PHE A 208 8.10 -5.97 13.61
CA PHE A 208 7.16 -4.93 13.22
C PHE A 208 6.81 -5.07 11.75
N MET A 209 5.55 -4.82 11.40
CA MET A 209 5.08 -4.88 10.02
C MET A 209 4.32 -3.62 9.64
N GLY A 210 4.27 -3.33 8.35
CA GLY A 210 3.37 -2.34 7.78
C GLY A 210 3.00 -2.73 6.36
N CYS A 211 1.74 -2.60 5.99
CA CYS A 211 1.27 -2.81 4.62
C CYS A 211 0.67 -1.54 4.04
N SER A 212 0.82 -1.36 2.72
CA SER A 212 0.31 -0.22 1.97
C SER A 212 -0.32 -0.69 0.67
N ASP A 213 -1.37 0.00 0.24
CA ASP A 213 -2.04 -0.25 -1.03
C ASP A 213 -1.46 0.66 -2.11
N ILE A 214 -0.84 0.07 -3.15
CA ILE A 214 -0.15 0.81 -4.21
C ILE A 214 -0.58 0.31 -5.60
N THR A 215 -0.34 1.13 -6.63
CA THR A 215 -0.50 0.74 -8.04
C THR A 215 0.88 0.63 -8.69
N ILE A 216 1.07 -0.37 -9.55
CA ILE A 216 2.25 -0.48 -10.41
C ILE A 216 1.80 -0.49 -11.87
N LEU A 217 2.10 0.58 -12.58
CA LEU A 217 1.75 0.74 -13.98
C LEU A 217 2.63 -0.15 -14.86
N ALA A 218 2.00 -0.88 -15.78
CA ALA A 218 2.71 -1.67 -16.77
C ALA A 218 3.55 -0.76 -17.67
N ASN A 219 4.80 -1.15 -17.94
CA ASN A 219 5.64 -0.44 -18.87
C ASN A 219 5.29 -0.91 -20.29
N ILE A 220 4.16 -0.43 -20.81
CA ILE A 220 3.71 -0.76 -22.17
C ILE A 220 4.69 -0.06 -23.13
N PRO A 221 5.51 -0.78 -23.91
CA PRO A 221 6.27 -0.14 -24.97
C PRO A 221 5.25 0.54 -25.87
N SER A 222 5.40 1.83 -26.12
CA SER A 222 4.64 2.51 -27.16
C SER A 222 4.82 1.71 -28.44
N THR A 223 3.84 0.86 -28.76
CA THR A 223 3.75 0.23 -30.07
C THR A 223 3.76 1.40 -31.02
N THR A 224 4.86 1.55 -31.75
CA THR A 224 4.96 2.45 -32.89
C THR A 224 3.78 2.11 -33.77
N VAL A 225 2.72 2.91 -33.66
CA VAL A 225 1.68 2.95 -34.68
C VAL A 225 2.47 3.33 -35.94
N PRO A 226 2.63 2.44 -36.94
CA PRO A 226 3.27 2.83 -38.17
C PRO A 226 2.52 4.06 -38.71
N PRO A 227 3.22 5.08 -39.24
CA PRO A 227 2.55 6.26 -39.77
C PRO A 227 1.51 5.80 -40.79
N ILE A 228 0.24 6.09 -40.52
CA ILE A 228 -0.83 5.90 -41.48
C ILE A 228 -0.46 6.81 -42.66
N ILE A 229 0.04 6.19 -43.74
CA ILE A 229 0.19 6.86 -45.02
C ILE A 229 -1.24 7.21 -45.45
N SER A 230 -1.59 8.48 -45.32
CA SER A 230 -2.83 9.05 -45.86
C SER A 230 -2.75 9.00 -47.38
N THR A 231 -3.09 7.86 -47.98
CA THR A 231 -3.42 7.80 -49.40
C THR A 231 -4.71 8.58 -49.61
N SER A 232 -4.58 9.80 -50.12
CA SER A 232 -5.69 10.61 -50.63
C SER A 232 -6.37 9.81 -51.74
N THR A 233 -7.47 9.15 -51.41
CA THR A 233 -8.29 8.46 -52.40
C THR A 233 -9.17 9.52 -53.03
N THR A 234 -8.82 9.92 -54.26
CA THR A 234 -9.63 10.80 -55.10
C THR A 234 -10.96 10.12 -55.39
N THR A 235 -12.04 10.65 -54.84
CA THR A 235 -13.40 10.18 -55.09
C THR A 235 -13.81 10.56 -56.51
N THR A 236 -13.73 9.62 -57.45
CA THR A 236 -14.36 9.78 -58.77
C THR A 236 -15.78 9.25 -58.71
N THR A 237 -16.72 10.19 -58.70
CA THR A 237 -18.15 9.97 -58.84
C THR A 237 -18.44 9.29 -60.18
N SER A 238 -19.00 8.09 -60.16
CA SER A 238 -19.72 7.55 -61.32
C SER A 238 -20.97 6.81 -60.84
N SER A 239 -22.12 7.35 -61.23
CA SER A 239 -23.41 6.71 -61.08
C SER A 239 -23.59 5.65 -62.15
N SER A 240 -24.15 4.49 -61.82
CA SER A 240 -25.27 3.92 -62.57
C SER A 240 -25.78 2.59 -61.99
N THR A 241 -27.09 2.57 -61.84
CA THR A 241 -28.06 1.47 -62.10
C THR A 241 -27.97 0.15 -61.33
N LEU A 242 -28.97 0.02 -60.44
CA LEU A 242 -29.57 -1.24 -59.99
C LEU A 242 -29.95 -2.16 -61.16
N ARG A 243 -29.51 -3.42 -61.10
CA ARG A 243 -30.22 -4.56 -61.69
C ARG A 243 -30.07 -5.82 -60.83
N SER A 244 -31.22 -6.39 -60.52
CA SER A 244 -31.45 -7.65 -59.81
C SER A 244 -31.17 -8.85 -60.72
N ALA A 245 -30.49 -9.88 -60.22
CA ALA A 245 -30.73 -11.28 -60.61
C ALA A 245 -30.05 -12.33 -59.69
N LYS A 246 -30.91 -13.12 -59.03
CA LYS A 246 -30.89 -14.59 -58.86
C LYS A 246 -29.63 -15.35 -58.41
N ARG A 247 -29.76 -15.88 -57.19
CA ARG A 247 -29.68 -17.31 -56.77
C ARG A 247 -29.06 -18.30 -57.79
N GLY A 248 -27.89 -18.83 -57.42
CA GLY A 248 -27.29 -20.04 -57.96
C GLY A 248 -26.66 -20.87 -56.84
N SER A 249 -27.09 -22.12 -56.74
CA SER A 249 -26.76 -23.12 -55.72
C SER A 249 -25.44 -23.83 -56.06
N ILE A 250 -24.52 -23.98 -55.10
CA ILE A 250 -23.54 -25.08 -55.10
C ILE A 250 -23.43 -25.65 -53.67
N LYS A 251 -23.68 -26.96 -53.58
CA LYS A 251 -23.65 -27.82 -52.39
C LYS A 251 -22.23 -28.39 -52.17
N PRO A 252 -21.97 -29.04 -51.02
CA PRO A 252 -20.69 -29.00 -50.30
C PRO A 252 -19.79 -30.20 -50.60
N THR A 253 -18.52 -30.11 -50.20
CA THR A 253 -17.68 -31.31 -50.04
C THR A 253 -16.97 -31.28 -48.70
N GLN A 254 -17.17 -32.38 -47.97
CA GLN A 254 -16.69 -32.71 -46.63
C GLN A 254 -15.16 -32.92 -46.60
N ARG A 255 -14.54 -32.58 -45.46
CA ARG A 255 -13.93 -33.58 -44.56
C ARG A 255 -13.47 -32.97 -43.24
N TRP A 256 -13.99 -33.53 -42.14
CA TRP A 256 -13.42 -33.48 -40.79
C TRP A 256 -12.36 -34.59 -40.65
N PRO A 257 -11.47 -34.50 -39.63
CA PRO A 257 -11.76 -35.23 -38.41
C PRO A 257 -11.55 -34.42 -37.11
N ALA A 258 -12.51 -34.55 -36.19
CA ALA A 258 -12.29 -34.51 -34.74
C ALA A 258 -11.80 -35.92 -34.32
N LEU A 259 -11.14 -36.22 -33.20
CA LEU A 259 -11.18 -35.79 -31.80
C LEU A 259 -9.94 -36.40 -31.13
N THR A 260 -9.40 -35.80 -30.07
CA THR A 260 -9.15 -36.54 -28.82
C THR A 260 -9.13 -35.58 -27.63
N THR A 261 -10.19 -35.60 -26.84
CA THR A 261 -10.27 -35.04 -25.50
C THR A 261 -9.96 -36.13 -24.49
N GLN A 262 -9.09 -35.87 -23.52
CA GLN A 262 -8.90 -36.71 -22.35
C GLN A 262 -9.18 -35.85 -21.11
N ARG A 263 -10.40 -36.02 -20.59
CA ARG A 263 -10.83 -35.64 -19.24
C ARG A 263 -10.31 -36.67 -18.26
N TRP A 264 -9.76 -36.23 -17.14
CA TRP A 264 -9.59 -37.05 -15.94
C TRP A 264 -10.44 -36.47 -14.82
N SER A 265 -11.35 -37.30 -14.33
CA SER A 265 -12.04 -37.18 -13.05
C SER A 265 -12.30 -38.60 -12.59
N VAL A 266 -12.10 -38.89 -11.30
CA VAL A 266 -13.03 -39.66 -10.44
C VAL A 266 -12.43 -39.79 -9.01
N LEU A 267 -13.20 -39.25 -8.05
CA LEU A 267 -13.55 -39.69 -6.67
C LEU A 267 -12.43 -40.08 -5.68
N SER A 268 -12.27 -39.44 -4.53
CA SER A 268 -13.14 -39.26 -3.33
C SER A 268 -13.09 -40.43 -2.33
N THR A 269 -12.71 -40.10 -1.10
CA THR A 269 -13.29 -40.39 0.23
C THR A 269 -12.27 -39.86 1.24
N GLU A 270 -12.64 -39.04 2.22
CA GLU A 270 -13.02 -39.53 3.55
C GLU A 270 -13.93 -38.55 4.32
N ARG A 271 -14.80 -39.17 5.12
CA ARG A 271 -15.80 -38.64 6.05
C ARG A 271 -15.17 -38.39 7.42
N TRP A 272 -15.39 -37.23 8.05
CA TRP A 272 -15.47 -37.12 9.52
C TRP A 272 -16.56 -36.11 9.94
N SER A 273 -17.66 -36.69 10.40
CA SER A 273 -18.61 -36.33 11.47
C SER A 273 -18.65 -34.90 12.04
N MET A 274 -19.81 -34.24 11.85
CA MET A 274 -20.28 -33.13 12.70
C MET A 274 -21.01 -33.66 13.94
N LEU A 275 -20.60 -33.21 15.13
CA LEU A 275 -21.41 -33.27 16.35
C LEU A 275 -22.20 -31.96 16.49
N SER A 276 -23.52 -32.08 16.50
CA SER A 276 -24.48 -31.04 16.84
C SER A 276 -24.67 -30.95 18.36
N ILE A 277 -24.45 -29.77 18.95
CA ILE A 277 -24.91 -29.45 20.31
C ILE A 277 -26.02 -28.40 20.21
N LYS A 278 -27.18 -28.75 20.76
CA LYS A 278 -28.36 -27.92 20.92
C LYS A 278 -28.08 -26.81 21.93
N TYR A 279 -28.56 -25.59 21.69
CA TYR A 279 -28.88 -24.66 22.78
C TYR A 279 -30.20 -23.93 22.51
N SER A 280 -30.96 -23.82 23.60
CA SER A 280 -32.36 -23.46 23.70
C SER A 280 -32.70 -22.01 23.33
N SER A 281 -33.94 -21.87 22.88
CA SER A 281 -34.75 -20.65 22.74
C SER A 281 -35.04 -19.93 24.07
N VAL A 282 -35.42 -18.63 23.95
CA VAL A 282 -36.39 -17.80 24.75
C VAL A 282 -35.78 -16.42 25.17
N PRO A 283 -36.52 -15.29 25.21
CA PRO A 283 -37.54 -14.75 24.30
C PRO A 283 -37.27 -13.27 23.87
N SER A 284 -38.10 -12.83 22.92
CA SER A 284 -38.26 -11.46 22.40
C SER A 284 -38.77 -10.46 23.45
N ALA A 285 -38.18 -9.26 23.49
CA ALA A 285 -38.74 -8.07 24.13
C ALA A 285 -39.07 -7.01 23.06
N LYS A 286 -40.30 -6.50 23.12
CA LYS A 286 -40.88 -5.47 22.24
C LYS A 286 -40.53 -4.06 22.72
N GLN A 287 -40.82 -3.09 21.82
CA GLN A 287 -41.05 -1.65 22.00
C GLN A 287 -39.78 -0.77 21.85
N SER A 288 -39.81 0.42 21.24
CA SER A 288 -40.86 1.20 20.59
C SER A 288 -40.20 2.13 19.57
N ALA A 289 -40.87 2.41 18.45
CA ALA A 289 -40.45 3.43 17.49
C ALA A 289 -40.84 4.82 17.99
N VAL A 290 -39.90 5.77 17.94
CA VAL A 290 -40.20 7.20 17.99
C VAL A 290 -39.67 7.81 16.69
N LEU A 291 -40.62 8.32 15.91
CA LEU A 291 -40.43 8.98 14.63
C LEU A 291 -40.17 10.46 14.90
N THR A 292 -39.01 10.99 14.51
CA THR A 292 -38.78 12.44 14.49
C THR A 292 -38.36 12.85 13.08
N THR A 293 -39.28 13.56 12.43
CA THR A 293 -39.14 14.21 11.13
C THR A 293 -38.04 15.26 11.17
N ILE A 294 -37.05 15.20 10.27
CA ILE A 294 -36.15 16.32 9.98
C ILE A 294 -36.20 16.60 8.47
N ILE A 295 -36.43 17.88 8.21
CA ILE A 295 -36.74 18.52 6.93
C ILE A 295 -35.50 18.53 6.02
N SER A 296 -35.75 18.19 4.76
CA SER A 296 -34.82 18.25 3.62
C SER A 296 -34.46 19.69 3.25
N SER A 297 -33.17 19.97 3.06
CA SER A 297 -32.69 21.03 2.15
C SER A 297 -31.38 20.61 1.48
N SER A 298 -31.45 20.43 0.16
CA SER A 298 -30.28 20.25 -0.72
C SER A 298 -29.77 21.61 -1.19
N PRO A 299 -28.45 21.80 -1.38
CA PRO A 299 -27.94 22.80 -2.30
C PRO A 299 -27.33 22.15 -3.55
N THR A 300 -27.78 22.65 -4.69
CA THR A 300 -27.27 22.41 -6.04
C THR A 300 -25.98 23.20 -6.23
N THR A 301 -24.92 22.58 -6.77
CA THR A 301 -23.78 23.36 -7.30
C THR A 301 -23.26 22.81 -8.63
N THR A 302 -23.21 23.72 -9.58
CA THR A 302 -22.93 23.61 -11.00
C THR A 302 -21.49 23.18 -11.28
N THR A 303 -21.31 22.28 -12.25
CA THR A 303 -20.02 21.83 -12.77
C THR A 303 -19.50 22.82 -13.81
N THR A 304 -18.31 23.40 -13.61
CA THR A 304 -17.57 24.14 -14.64
C THR A 304 -16.22 23.47 -14.85
N THR A 305 -16.03 22.83 -16.00
CA THR A 305 -14.78 22.21 -16.43
C THR A 305 -13.90 23.28 -17.08
N MET A 306 -12.68 23.50 -16.58
CA MET A 306 -11.64 24.22 -17.33
C MET A 306 -10.41 23.34 -17.50
N SER A 307 -10.09 23.09 -18.76
CA SER A 307 -8.84 22.48 -19.23
C SER A 307 -7.76 23.56 -19.31
N MET A 308 -6.57 23.31 -18.76
CA MET A 308 -5.39 24.14 -19.05
C MET A 308 -4.18 23.25 -19.36
N THR A 309 -3.83 23.20 -20.63
CA THR A 309 -2.48 22.96 -21.13
C THR A 309 -1.59 24.15 -20.75
N THR A 310 -0.40 23.92 -20.21
CA THR A 310 0.60 24.99 -20.02
C THR A 310 1.99 24.57 -20.51
N THR A 311 2.43 25.27 -21.55
CA THR A 311 3.79 25.33 -22.08
C THR A 311 4.68 26.23 -21.22
N HIS A 312 5.96 25.88 -21.10
CA HIS A 312 6.95 26.46 -20.19
C HIS A 312 7.60 27.75 -20.77
N SER A 313 7.59 28.85 -20.01
CA SER A 313 8.37 30.09 -20.20
C SER A 313 8.37 30.94 -18.91
N PRO A 314 9.30 31.90 -18.73
CA PRO A 314 10.19 31.97 -17.57
C PRO A 314 9.59 32.56 -16.29
N VAL A 315 10.01 31.98 -15.16
CA VAL A 315 10.07 32.49 -13.78
C VAL A 315 8.99 33.52 -13.42
N ARG A 316 7.73 33.08 -13.40
CA ARG A 316 6.65 33.80 -12.74
C ARG A 316 6.34 33.05 -11.44
N ILE A 317 6.60 33.67 -10.30
CA ILE A 317 6.28 33.09 -8.98
C ILE A 317 4.75 32.91 -8.93
N SER A 318 4.29 31.66 -8.93
CA SER A 318 2.87 31.33 -8.91
C SER A 318 2.41 30.99 -7.48
N PRO A 319 1.12 31.21 -7.14
CA PRO A 319 0.54 30.60 -5.96
C PRO A 319 0.73 29.08 -6.01
N TRP A 320 1.07 28.47 -4.88
CA TRP A 320 1.13 27.03 -4.78
C TRP A 320 -0.28 26.43 -4.97
N SER A 321 -0.36 25.29 -5.67
CA SER A 321 -1.60 24.58 -5.93
C SER A 321 -1.46 23.11 -5.57
N ALA A 322 -2.51 22.51 -5.00
CA ALA A 322 -2.60 21.10 -4.67
C ALA A 322 -3.07 20.21 -5.84
N LEU A 323 -3.28 20.77 -7.04
CA LEU A 323 -3.96 20.08 -8.16
C LEU A 323 -2.99 19.38 -9.12
N LEU A 324 -2.09 18.53 -8.61
CA LEU A 324 -1.16 17.73 -9.43
C LEU A 324 -0.26 18.57 -10.35
N VAL A 325 0.05 19.81 -9.94
CA VAL A 325 0.93 20.70 -10.69
C VAL A 325 2.36 20.17 -10.59
N ALA A 326 3.03 20.04 -11.74
CA ALA A 326 4.42 19.63 -11.77
C ALA A 326 5.31 20.82 -11.42
N TYR A 327 6.05 20.70 -10.32
CA TYR A 327 7.07 21.66 -9.90
C TYR A 327 8.45 21.04 -10.12
N GLN A 328 9.33 21.78 -10.78
CA GLN A 328 10.71 21.40 -11.00
C GLN A 328 11.60 21.99 -9.91
N ARG A 329 12.72 21.31 -9.60
CA ARG A 329 13.75 21.85 -8.71
C ARG A 329 14.17 23.24 -9.21
N GLY A 330 14.06 24.22 -8.31
CA GLY A 330 14.36 25.63 -8.60
C GLY A 330 13.12 26.51 -8.77
N ASP A 331 11.93 25.93 -8.96
CA ASP A 331 10.69 26.69 -9.08
C ASP A 331 10.35 27.42 -7.76
N ASP A 332 9.97 28.69 -7.86
CA ASP A 332 9.57 29.51 -6.72
C ASP A 332 8.04 29.63 -6.68
N VAL A 333 7.43 29.40 -5.51
CA VAL A 333 5.99 29.50 -5.27
C VAL A 333 5.67 30.34 -4.04
N ILE A 334 4.44 30.86 -3.97
CA ILE A 334 3.90 31.50 -2.75
C ILE A 334 2.85 30.58 -2.13
N TYR A 335 3.02 30.27 -0.85
CA TYR A 335 2.03 29.53 -0.05
C TYR A 335 1.83 30.23 1.29
N SER A 336 0.57 30.55 1.63
CA SER A 336 0.22 31.29 2.86
C SER A 336 1.01 32.59 3.05
N GLY A 337 1.27 33.31 1.95
CA GLY A 337 2.01 34.58 1.95
C GLY A 337 3.53 34.46 2.08
N ILE A 338 4.06 33.24 2.18
CA ILE A 338 5.49 32.95 2.33
C ILE A 338 6.06 32.42 1.02
N LYS A 339 7.29 32.81 0.67
CA LYS A 339 7.95 32.35 -0.55
C LYS A 339 8.76 31.08 -0.29
N TYR A 340 8.59 30.09 -1.16
CA TYR A 340 9.30 28.82 -1.10
C TYR A 340 9.92 28.47 -2.43
N ARG A 341 11.04 27.75 -2.39
CA ARG A 341 11.70 27.15 -3.55
C ARG A 341 11.54 25.64 -3.54
N CYS A 342 11.11 25.07 -4.65
CA CYS A 342 11.11 23.64 -4.89
C CYS A 342 12.55 23.12 -4.87
N VAL A 343 12.88 22.20 -3.96
CA VAL A 343 14.21 21.60 -3.84
C VAL A 343 14.30 20.21 -4.45
N THR A 344 13.16 19.57 -4.73
CA THR A 344 13.04 18.25 -5.34
C THR A 344 11.87 18.27 -6.31
N SER A 345 12.10 17.94 -7.60
CA SER A 345 11.03 17.92 -8.61
C SER A 345 9.93 16.93 -8.21
N HIS A 346 8.67 17.34 -8.26
CA HIS A 346 7.51 16.53 -7.87
C HIS A 346 6.22 17.04 -8.53
N ARG A 347 5.13 16.27 -8.41
CA ARG A 347 3.77 16.79 -8.63
C ARG A 347 3.13 17.11 -7.28
N SER A 348 2.56 18.30 -7.14
CA SER A 348 1.91 18.72 -5.90
C SER A 348 0.59 18.01 -5.65
N TYR A 349 0.26 17.79 -4.39
CA TYR A 349 -1.01 17.26 -3.94
C TYR A 349 -1.31 17.85 -2.56
N ALA A 350 -2.53 17.68 -2.06
CA ALA A 350 -2.89 18.12 -0.71
C ALA A 350 -2.07 17.30 0.32
N GLY A 351 -1.26 17.97 1.14
CA GLY A 351 -0.25 17.36 2.02
C GLY A 351 1.21 17.62 1.58
N ALA A 352 1.43 18.07 0.35
CA ALA A 352 2.73 18.49 -0.17
C ALA A 352 2.90 20.02 -0.19
N GLU A 353 2.14 20.73 0.65
CA GLU A 353 2.22 22.19 0.78
C GLU A 353 3.62 22.62 1.22
N PRO A 354 4.15 23.76 0.76
CA PRO A 354 5.39 24.30 1.26
C PRO A 354 5.31 24.62 2.76
N GLY A 355 6.16 23.98 3.56
CA GLY A 355 6.16 24.14 5.01
C GLY A 355 7.20 23.30 5.73
N LEU A 356 7.17 23.35 7.07
CA LEU A 356 8.17 22.68 7.92
C LEU A 356 8.18 21.15 7.77
N LEU A 357 7.03 20.54 7.49
CA LEU A 357 6.90 19.08 7.35
C LEU A 357 7.26 18.57 5.95
N THR A 358 7.44 19.48 4.99
CA THR A 358 7.74 19.18 3.58
C THR A 358 9.08 19.78 3.16
N TRP A 359 10.01 19.95 4.10
CA TRP A 359 11.33 20.54 3.87
C TRP A 359 12.15 19.84 2.78
N ALA A 360 11.87 18.55 2.53
CA ALA A 360 12.48 17.75 1.47
C ALA A 360 11.95 18.10 0.06
N LEU A 361 10.80 18.76 -0.03
CA LEU A 361 10.18 19.24 -1.27
C LEU A 361 10.36 20.76 -1.43
N TRP A 362 10.31 21.49 -0.33
CA TRP A 362 10.29 22.95 -0.31
C TRP A 362 11.28 23.54 0.68
N ARG A 363 12.05 24.54 0.23
CA ARG A 363 12.88 25.37 1.09
C ARG A 363 12.27 26.76 1.22
N LYS A 364 12.01 27.20 2.45
CA LYS A 364 11.57 28.56 2.74
C LYS A 364 12.65 29.56 2.32
N LEU A 365 12.28 30.63 1.63
CA LEU A 365 13.21 31.69 1.21
C LEU A 365 13.14 32.92 2.12
N GLU A 366 11.93 33.40 2.44
CA GLU A 366 11.67 34.60 3.25
C GLU A 366 10.38 34.42 4.06
#